data_AF-E0SR15-F1
#
_entry.id   AF-E0SR15-F1
#
_cell.length_a   1.000
_cell.length_b   1.000
_cell.length_c   1.000
_cell.angle_alpha   90.00
_cell.angle_beta   90.00
_cell.angle_gamma   90.00
#
_symmetry.space_group_name_H-M   'P 1'
#
loop_
_entity.id
_entity.type
_entity.pdbx_description
1 polymer ?
#
loop_
_entity_poly.entity_id
_entity_poly.type
_entity_poly.pdbx_seq_one_letter_code
_entity_poly.pdbx_strand_id
1 'polypeptide(L)'
;MDILTQISEFITKINISLHDPTIIKIIRLMKDKNIPLNHVLAEILLYSYFRNRGYEYILIEETINNVKCDVYLRHRNHDICIEIEFYTIPMEYLGNWTEFIIARHIKKLYQIAKAGIKAAAFAYPYGIIPLIPIELIRPSHYRSKKRIQELLAIARKYYSIEEDADELLKMQHIHAVYIFDFSMGKVYEVLLHTIESLIALYQSLIAY
;
A
#
# COMPACT_ATOMS: atom_id res chain seq x y z
N MET A 1 21.80 -14.78 -12.67
CA MET A 1 21.86 -14.82 -11.20
C MET A 1 20.57 -15.44 -10.71
N ASP A 2 20.64 -16.49 -9.91
CA ASP A 2 19.44 -17.20 -9.43
C ASP A 2 18.60 -16.29 -8.50
N ILE A 3 17.28 -16.49 -8.47
CA ILE A 3 16.35 -15.69 -7.67
C ILE A 3 16.68 -15.80 -6.18
N LEU A 4 17.06 -17.00 -5.71
CA LEU A 4 17.42 -17.19 -4.30
C LEU A 4 18.72 -16.47 -3.94
N THR A 5 19.66 -16.36 -4.88
CA THR A 5 20.88 -15.55 -4.69
C THR A 5 20.54 -14.08 -4.49
N GLN A 6 19.67 -13.51 -5.33
CA GLN A 6 19.22 -12.12 -5.19
C GLN A 6 18.54 -11.86 -3.84
N ILE A 7 17.66 -12.76 -3.41
CA ILE A 7 16.99 -12.67 -2.12
C ILE A 7 17.99 -12.76 -0.96
N SER A 8 18.94 -13.69 -1.04
CA SER A 8 20.00 -13.88 -0.04
C SER A 8 20.89 -12.64 0.12
N GLU A 9 21.35 -12.06 -0.98
CA GLU A 9 22.14 -10.84 -0.99
C GLU A 9 21.36 -9.67 -0.37
N PHE A 10 20.08 -9.54 -0.74
CA PHE A 10 19.23 -8.48 -0.21
C PHE A 10 18.95 -8.63 1.28
N ILE A 11 18.65 -9.85 1.75
CA ILE A 11 18.42 -10.13 3.18
C ILE A 11 19.67 -9.85 4.01
N THR A 12 20.84 -10.23 3.49
CA THR A 12 22.13 -9.93 4.12
C THR A 12 22.34 -8.42 4.25
N LYS A 13 22.05 -7.67 3.18
CA LYS A 13 22.16 -6.20 3.16
C LYS A 13 21.31 -5.51 4.24
N ILE A 14 20.12 -6.02 4.53
CA ILE A 14 19.21 -5.45 5.53
C ILE A 14 19.33 -6.08 6.92
N ASN A 15 20.36 -6.92 7.13
CA ASN A 15 20.67 -7.58 8.40
C ASN A 15 19.51 -8.41 8.98
N ILE A 16 18.82 -9.18 8.13
CA ILE A 16 17.82 -10.17 8.54
C ILE A 16 18.39 -11.58 8.41
N SER A 17 17.96 -12.49 9.29
CA SER A 17 18.29 -13.91 9.16
C SER A 17 17.46 -14.58 8.07
N LEU A 18 18.11 -15.33 7.18
CA LEU A 18 17.44 -16.23 6.24
C LEU A 18 16.61 -17.33 6.93
N HIS A 19 16.91 -17.62 8.20
CA HIS A 19 16.17 -18.59 9.01
C HIS A 19 14.98 -17.97 9.75
N ASP A 20 14.71 -16.68 9.57
CA ASP A 20 13.52 -16.05 10.12
C ASP A 20 12.25 -16.73 9.55
N PRO A 21 11.33 -17.21 10.40
CA PRO A 21 10.13 -17.94 9.94
C PRO A 21 9.28 -17.14 8.95
N THR A 22 9.21 -15.81 9.11
CA THR A 22 8.46 -14.92 8.22
C THR A 22 9.12 -14.89 6.84
N ILE A 23 10.45 -14.77 6.79
CA ILE A 23 11.21 -14.80 5.53
C ILE A 23 11.00 -16.13 4.79
N ILE A 24 11.06 -17.25 5.51
CA ILE A 24 10.80 -18.58 4.93
C ILE A 24 9.38 -18.65 4.36
N LYS A 25 8.37 -18.12 5.09
CA LYS A 25 6.98 -18.04 4.61
C LYS A 25 6.87 -17.23 3.33
N ILE A 26 7.45 -16.02 3.28
CA ILE A 26 7.40 -15.15 2.09
C ILE A 26 8.01 -15.83 0.87
N ILE A 27 9.20 -16.43 1.01
CA ILE A 27 9.88 -17.11 -0.12
C ILE A 27 9.05 -18.30 -0.64
N ARG A 28 8.34 -19.02 0.24
CA ARG A 28 7.39 -20.07 -0.17
C ARG A 28 6.21 -19.49 -0.93
N LEU A 29 5.56 -18.46 -0.39
CA LEU A 29 4.44 -17.78 -1.04
C LEU A 29 4.80 -17.22 -2.41
N MET A 30 6.01 -16.67 -2.56
CA MET A 30 6.52 -16.22 -3.86
C MET A 30 6.48 -17.34 -4.89
N LYS A 31 6.98 -18.54 -4.53
CA LYS A 31 7.02 -19.70 -5.43
C LYS A 31 5.61 -20.22 -5.73
N ASP A 32 4.79 -20.35 -4.70
CA ASP A 32 3.47 -20.98 -4.82
C ASP A 32 2.46 -20.08 -5.56
N LYS A 33 2.57 -18.76 -5.41
CA LYS A 33 1.64 -17.77 -6.00
C LYS A 33 2.22 -16.98 -7.17
N ASN A 34 3.46 -17.28 -7.59
CA ASN A 34 4.18 -16.56 -8.64
C ASN A 34 4.23 -15.03 -8.40
N ILE A 35 4.49 -14.63 -7.15
CA ILE A 35 4.58 -13.21 -6.77
C ILE A 35 5.86 -12.63 -7.39
N PRO A 36 5.81 -11.45 -8.03
CA PRO A 36 6.99 -10.79 -8.58
C PRO A 36 8.08 -10.56 -7.52
N LEU A 37 9.35 -10.78 -7.88
CA LEU A 37 10.50 -10.64 -6.98
C LEU A 37 10.57 -9.24 -6.34
N ASN A 38 10.31 -8.17 -7.10
CA ASN A 38 10.30 -6.80 -6.57
C ASN A 38 9.28 -6.61 -5.43
N HIS A 39 8.10 -7.24 -5.54
CA HIS A 39 7.07 -7.18 -4.50
C HIS A 39 7.55 -7.90 -3.24
N VAL A 40 8.11 -9.09 -3.40
CA VAL A 40 8.70 -9.88 -2.31
C VAL A 40 9.83 -9.14 -1.60
N LEU A 41 10.73 -8.48 -2.34
CA LEU A 41 11.78 -7.67 -1.73
C LEU A 41 11.21 -6.48 -0.95
N ALA A 42 10.11 -5.87 -1.42
CA ALA A 42 9.44 -4.78 -0.72
C ALA A 42 8.77 -5.27 0.57
N GLU A 43 8.11 -6.43 0.54
CA GLU A 43 7.54 -7.07 1.73
C GLU A 43 8.60 -7.37 2.79
N ILE A 44 9.74 -7.97 2.38
CA ILE A 44 10.87 -8.27 3.26
C ILE A 44 11.45 -6.99 3.87
N LEU A 45 11.57 -5.93 3.06
CA LEU A 45 12.11 -4.66 3.50
C LEU A 45 11.18 -3.94 4.50
N LEU A 46 9.87 -3.95 4.24
CA LEU A 46 8.86 -3.43 5.17
C LEU A 46 8.83 -4.26 6.47
N TYR A 47 8.88 -5.59 6.37
CA TYR A 47 8.99 -6.47 7.53
C TYR A 47 10.18 -6.09 8.43
N SER A 48 11.37 -5.91 7.82
CA SER A 48 12.56 -5.44 8.54
C SER A 48 12.34 -4.10 9.24
N TYR A 49 11.78 -3.14 8.49
CA TYR A 49 11.54 -1.80 8.97
C TYR A 49 10.64 -1.76 10.22
N PHE A 50 9.53 -2.50 10.20
CA PHE A 50 8.57 -2.55 11.32
C PHE A 50 9.08 -3.38 12.49
N ARG A 51 9.73 -4.52 12.23
CA ARG A 51 10.33 -5.35 13.28
C ARG A 51 11.35 -4.55 14.10
N ASN A 52 12.22 -3.79 13.42
CA ASN A 52 13.24 -2.96 14.07
C ASN A 52 12.64 -1.77 14.85
N ARG A 53 11.35 -1.48 14.68
CA ARG A 53 10.59 -0.46 15.42
C ARG A 53 9.75 -1.03 16.56
N GLY A 54 9.88 -2.32 16.86
CA GLY A 54 9.16 -2.96 17.95
C GLY A 54 7.72 -3.33 17.62
N TYR A 55 7.37 -3.47 16.33
CA TYR A 55 6.10 -4.09 15.96
C TYR A 55 6.21 -5.60 16.17
N GLU A 56 5.34 -6.14 17.03
CA GLU A 56 5.36 -7.55 17.43
C GLU A 56 4.53 -8.44 16.49
N TYR A 57 3.48 -7.88 15.88
CA TYR A 57 2.58 -8.62 15.01
C TYR A 57 2.64 -8.07 13.60
N ILE A 58 3.42 -8.73 12.76
CA ILE A 58 3.62 -8.40 11.35
C ILE A 58 3.32 -9.65 10.53
N LEU A 59 2.27 -9.60 9.72
CA LEU A 59 1.90 -10.66 8.80
C LEU A 59 2.07 -10.20 7.37
N ILE A 60 2.60 -11.07 6.52
CA ILE A 60 2.81 -10.80 5.09
C ILE A 60 1.82 -11.63 4.29
N GLU A 61 1.27 -11.02 3.23
CA GLU A 61 0.40 -11.67 2.25
C GLU A 61 -0.84 -12.31 2.89
N GLU A 62 -1.34 -11.67 3.95
CA GLU A 62 -2.37 -12.22 4.83
C GLU A 62 -3.78 -11.76 4.44
N THR A 63 -4.78 -12.63 4.61
CA THR A 63 -6.18 -12.27 4.35
C THR A 63 -6.91 -12.01 5.66
N ILE A 64 -7.44 -10.80 5.83
CA ILE A 64 -8.19 -10.35 6.99
C ILE A 64 -9.61 -10.03 6.54
N ASN A 65 -10.63 -10.71 7.05
CA ASN A 65 -12.04 -10.46 6.71
C ASN A 65 -12.30 -10.28 5.20
N ASN A 66 -11.71 -11.17 4.37
CA ASN A 66 -11.79 -11.18 2.90
C ASN A 66 -11.02 -10.08 2.15
N VAL A 67 -10.22 -9.25 2.82
CA VAL A 67 -9.21 -8.40 2.15
C VAL A 67 -7.82 -8.99 2.34
N LYS A 68 -7.09 -9.16 1.24
CA LYS A 68 -5.68 -9.51 1.27
C LYS A 68 -4.87 -8.25 1.53
N CYS A 69 -3.98 -8.25 2.51
CA CYS A 69 -3.01 -7.18 2.76
C CYS A 69 -1.60 -7.66 2.37
N ASP A 70 -0.81 -6.80 1.72
CA ASP A 70 0.58 -7.13 1.43
C ASP A 70 1.38 -7.21 2.74
N VAL A 71 1.23 -6.19 3.59
CA VAL A 71 1.74 -6.21 4.97
C VAL A 71 0.63 -5.81 5.93
N TYR A 72 0.30 -6.68 6.86
CA TYR A 72 -0.64 -6.41 7.95
C TYR A 72 0.11 -6.23 9.25
N LEU A 73 -0.16 -5.12 9.94
CA LEU A 73 0.40 -4.81 11.24
C LEU A 73 -0.68 -4.79 12.30
N ARG A 74 -0.36 -5.29 13.49
CA ARG A 74 -1.10 -4.97 14.71
C ARG A 74 -0.15 -4.39 15.73
N HIS A 75 -0.42 -3.14 16.13
CA HIS A 75 0.28 -2.49 17.22
C HIS A 75 -0.72 -2.00 18.26
N ARG A 76 -0.64 -2.56 19.47
CA ARG A 76 -1.63 -2.39 20.54
C ARG A 76 -3.04 -2.78 20.03
N ASN A 77 -3.92 -1.81 19.83
CA ASN A 77 -5.30 -1.97 19.38
C ASN A 77 -5.56 -1.37 17.99
N HIS A 78 -4.51 -1.08 17.23
CA HIS A 78 -4.62 -0.54 15.87
C HIS A 78 -4.12 -1.57 14.86
N ASP A 79 -5.02 -1.91 13.95
CA ASP A 79 -4.76 -2.78 12.82
C ASP A 79 -4.52 -1.89 11.59
N ILE A 80 -3.41 -2.15 10.89
CA ILE A 80 -3.00 -1.39 9.71
C ILE A 80 -2.78 -2.36 8.55
N CYS A 81 -3.46 -2.12 7.43
CA CYS A 81 -3.21 -2.81 6.18
C CYS A 81 -2.33 -1.91 5.30
N ILE A 82 -1.16 -2.41 4.90
CA ILE A 82 -0.22 -1.69 4.04
C ILE A 82 -0.20 -2.36 2.66
N GLU A 83 -0.34 -1.53 1.65
CA GLU A 83 -0.41 -1.92 0.24
C GLU A 83 0.83 -1.43 -0.51
N ILE A 84 1.51 -2.35 -1.18
CA ILE A 84 2.73 -2.07 -1.95
C ILE A 84 2.35 -1.77 -3.39
N GLU A 85 2.82 -0.63 -3.88
CA GLU A 85 2.38 -0.08 -5.15
C GLU A 85 3.53 0.21 -6.11
N PHE A 86 3.51 -0.47 -7.27
CA PHE A 86 4.48 -0.29 -8.37
C PHE A 86 3.89 0.37 -9.62
N TYR A 87 2.59 0.70 -9.62
CA TYR A 87 1.86 1.27 -10.77
C TYR A 87 1.93 0.44 -12.06
N THR A 88 1.80 -0.88 -11.95
CA THR A 88 1.61 -1.72 -13.13
C THR A 88 0.26 -1.41 -13.80
N ILE A 89 0.28 -0.96 -15.05
CA ILE A 89 -0.91 -0.57 -15.82
C ILE A 89 -1.18 -1.61 -16.92
N PRO A 90 -2.40 -2.18 -17.00
CA PRO A 90 -2.83 -2.96 -18.17
C PRO A 90 -2.83 -2.11 -19.45
N MET A 91 -2.47 -2.71 -20.59
CA MET A 91 -2.33 -1.98 -21.85
C MET A 91 -3.61 -1.23 -22.26
N GLU A 92 -4.78 -1.80 -22.00
CA GLU A 92 -6.07 -1.19 -22.31
C GLU A 92 -6.34 0.12 -21.55
N TYR A 93 -5.62 0.38 -20.44
CA TYR A 93 -5.78 1.57 -19.61
C TYR A 93 -4.63 2.58 -19.75
N LEU A 94 -3.76 2.41 -20.75
CA LEU A 94 -2.62 3.30 -20.95
C LEU A 94 -3.06 4.76 -21.19
N GLY A 95 -4.15 4.97 -21.92
CA GLY A 95 -4.68 6.31 -22.23
C GLY A 95 -5.31 7.04 -21.04
N ASN A 96 -5.62 6.33 -19.96
CA ASN A 96 -6.25 6.86 -18.74
C ASN A 96 -5.59 6.30 -17.47
N TRP A 97 -4.27 6.07 -17.54
CA TRP A 97 -3.52 5.35 -16.51
C TRP A 97 -3.63 5.99 -15.12
N THR A 98 -3.59 7.32 -15.03
CA THR A 98 -3.74 8.05 -13.75
C THR A 98 -5.08 7.74 -13.10
N GLU A 99 -6.14 7.71 -13.89
CA GLU A 99 -7.49 7.42 -13.41
C GLU A 99 -7.60 5.95 -12.94
N PHE A 100 -6.99 5.02 -13.68
CA PHE A 100 -6.91 3.61 -13.29
C PHE A 100 -6.15 3.40 -11.97
N ILE A 101 -5.02 4.09 -11.76
CA ILE A 101 -4.26 4.03 -10.51
C ILE A 101 -5.10 4.53 -9.34
N ILE A 102 -5.74 5.68 -9.50
CA ILE A 102 -6.63 6.26 -8.49
C ILE A 102 -7.78 5.28 -8.17
N ALA A 103 -8.42 4.71 -9.20
CA ALA A 103 -9.46 3.69 -9.05
C ALA A 103 -8.99 2.48 -8.24
N ARG A 104 -7.75 2.03 -8.45
CA ARG A 104 -7.17 0.89 -7.74
C ARG A 104 -6.92 1.19 -6.26
N HIS A 105 -6.36 2.37 -5.95
CA HIS A 105 -6.23 2.83 -4.56
C HIS A 105 -7.59 2.92 -3.87
N ILE A 106 -8.60 3.51 -4.53
CA ILE A 106 -9.96 3.64 -3.98
C ILE A 106 -10.58 2.27 -3.72
N LYS A 107 -10.50 1.35 -4.68
CA LYS A 107 -10.98 -0.03 -4.52
C LYS A 107 -10.33 -0.67 -3.30
N LYS A 108 -9.01 -0.54 -3.15
CA LYS A 108 -8.30 -1.21 -2.06
C LYS A 108 -8.66 -0.61 -0.70
N LEU A 109 -8.70 0.71 -0.59
CA LEU A 109 -9.17 1.39 0.63
C LEU A 109 -10.61 1.01 0.97
N TYR A 110 -11.49 0.89 -0.02
CA TYR A 110 -12.87 0.46 0.19
C TYR A 110 -12.94 -0.98 0.74
N GLN A 111 -12.15 -1.91 0.18
CA GLN A 111 -12.07 -3.28 0.69
C GLN A 111 -11.50 -3.35 2.12
N ILE A 112 -10.48 -2.56 2.42
CA ILE A 112 -9.87 -2.46 3.76
C ILE A 112 -10.89 -1.92 4.77
N ALA A 113 -11.62 -0.86 4.39
CA ALA A 113 -12.67 -0.28 5.22
C ALA A 113 -13.79 -1.29 5.51
N LYS A 114 -14.29 -1.96 4.47
CA LYS A 114 -15.32 -3.01 4.57
C LYS A 114 -14.88 -4.20 5.43
N ALA A 115 -13.58 -4.51 5.44
CA ALA A 115 -12.99 -5.54 6.30
C ALA A 115 -12.89 -5.12 7.78
N GLY A 116 -13.27 -3.88 8.13
CA GLY A 116 -13.22 -3.36 9.50
C GLY A 116 -11.81 -3.02 9.98
N ILE A 117 -10.83 -2.94 9.09
CA ILE A 117 -9.46 -2.57 9.42
C ILE A 117 -9.41 -1.05 9.65
N LYS A 118 -8.85 -0.62 10.78
CA LYS A 118 -8.96 0.77 11.26
C LYS A 118 -8.18 1.77 10.42
N ALA A 119 -7.04 1.35 9.88
CA ALA A 119 -6.18 2.22 9.09
C ALA A 119 -5.58 1.49 7.87
N ALA A 120 -5.33 2.27 6.83
CA ALA A 120 -4.62 1.84 5.64
C ALA A 120 -3.31 2.62 5.50
N ALA A 121 -2.32 2.05 4.83
CA ALA A 121 -1.12 2.75 4.40
C ALA A 121 -0.74 2.26 3.00
N PHE A 122 0.05 3.06 2.31
CA PHE A 122 0.62 2.69 1.02
C PHE A 122 2.14 2.76 1.08
N ALA A 123 2.79 1.83 0.41
CA ALA A 123 4.24 1.77 0.27
C ALA A 123 4.62 1.86 -1.21
N TYR A 124 5.47 2.82 -1.56
CA TYR A 124 5.91 3.07 -2.93
C TYR A 124 7.43 2.97 -3.04
N PRO A 125 7.98 2.53 -4.18
CA PRO A 125 9.41 2.61 -4.41
C PRO A 125 9.84 4.09 -4.52
N TYR A 126 11.09 4.36 -4.15
CA TYR A 126 11.71 5.67 -4.28
C TYR A 126 11.61 6.21 -5.72
N GLY A 127 11.20 7.47 -5.85
CA GLY A 127 11.01 8.15 -7.13
C GLY A 127 9.58 8.09 -7.69
N ILE A 128 8.68 7.31 -7.09
CA ILE A 128 7.25 7.32 -7.45
C ILE A 128 6.49 8.39 -6.67
N ILE A 129 5.66 9.17 -7.37
CA ILE A 129 4.72 10.12 -6.76
C ILE A 129 3.47 9.35 -6.31
N PRO A 130 3.08 9.40 -5.02
CA PRO A 130 1.85 8.81 -4.54
C PRO A 130 0.61 9.50 -5.16
N LEU A 131 -0.23 8.71 -5.84
CA LEU A 131 -1.46 9.17 -6.50
C LEU A 131 -2.69 8.83 -5.63
N ILE A 132 -2.64 9.25 -4.38
CA ILE A 132 -3.72 9.05 -3.41
C ILE A 132 -4.63 10.28 -3.46
N PRO A 133 -5.96 10.14 -3.64
CA PRO A 133 -6.86 11.27 -3.55
C PRO A 133 -6.75 12.01 -2.22
N ILE A 134 -6.60 13.34 -2.26
CA ILE A 134 -6.42 14.19 -1.09
C ILE A 134 -7.56 14.04 -0.07
N GLU A 135 -8.76 13.76 -0.55
CA GLU A 135 -9.94 13.57 0.31
C GLU A 135 -9.87 12.27 1.12
N LEU A 136 -9.10 11.28 0.68
CA LEU A 136 -8.88 10.04 1.42
C LEU A 136 -7.73 10.15 2.42
N ILE A 137 -6.79 11.08 2.19
CA ILE A 137 -5.72 11.41 3.14
C ILE A 137 -6.30 12.11 4.38
N ARG A 138 -7.29 12.98 4.19
CA ARG A 138 -7.94 13.70 5.28
C ARG A 138 -8.63 12.75 6.27
N PRO A 139 -8.62 13.06 7.58
CA PRO A 139 -9.39 12.31 8.58
C PRO A 139 -10.87 12.22 8.21
N SER A 140 -11.54 11.13 8.62
CA SER A 140 -12.94 10.83 8.27
C SER A 140 -13.91 12.01 8.44
N HIS A 141 -13.79 12.77 9.53
CA HIS A 141 -14.67 13.91 9.85
C HIS A 141 -14.48 15.14 8.95
N TYR A 142 -13.38 15.21 8.18
CA TYR A 142 -13.15 16.27 7.19
C TYR A 142 -13.48 15.83 5.75
N ARG A 143 -13.99 14.61 5.54
CA ARG A 143 -14.31 14.09 4.21
C ARG A 143 -15.68 14.58 3.75
N SER A 144 -15.76 15.06 2.51
CA SER A 144 -17.03 15.39 1.87
C SER A 144 -17.66 14.13 1.28
N LYS A 145 -18.87 13.75 1.73
CA LYS A 145 -19.61 12.60 1.17
C LYS A 145 -19.78 12.70 -0.35
N LYS A 146 -20.10 13.89 -0.87
CA LYS A 146 -20.20 14.16 -2.31
C LYS A 146 -18.89 13.80 -3.03
N ARG A 147 -17.77 14.24 -2.47
CA ARG A 147 -16.46 14.02 -3.08
C ARG A 147 -16.03 12.56 -3.02
N ILE A 148 -16.33 11.86 -1.93
CA ILE A 148 -16.12 10.40 -1.85
C ILE A 148 -16.99 9.64 -2.87
N GLN A 149 -18.22 10.08 -3.11
CA GLN A 149 -19.07 9.51 -4.17
C GLN A 149 -18.49 9.73 -5.57
N GLU A 150 -17.94 10.91 -5.86
CA GLU A 150 -17.24 11.18 -7.11
C GLU A 150 -16.02 10.26 -7.30
N LEU A 151 -15.23 10.04 -6.24
CA LEU A 151 -14.11 9.10 -6.25
C LEU A 151 -14.60 7.66 -6.49
N LEU A 152 -15.66 7.21 -5.82
CA LEU A 152 -16.24 5.90 -6.07
C LEU A 152 -16.76 5.74 -7.51
N ALA A 153 -17.30 6.79 -8.12
CA ALA A 153 -17.72 6.77 -9.52
C ALA A 153 -16.53 6.53 -10.46
N ILE A 154 -15.36 7.11 -10.15
CA ILE A 154 -14.11 6.80 -10.88
C ILE A 154 -13.76 5.33 -10.73
N ALA A 155 -13.73 4.81 -9.51
CA ALA A 155 -13.38 3.40 -9.27
C ALA A 155 -14.33 2.41 -9.94
N ARG A 156 -15.63 2.74 -10.00
CA ARG A 156 -16.68 1.93 -10.63
C ARG A 156 -16.54 1.78 -12.14
N LYS A 157 -15.75 2.62 -12.81
CA LYS A 157 -15.43 2.45 -14.23
C LYS A 157 -14.52 1.24 -14.49
N TYR A 158 -13.75 0.82 -13.49
CA TYR A 158 -12.74 -0.25 -13.62
C TYR A 158 -13.01 -1.47 -12.74
N TYR A 159 -13.80 -1.31 -11.68
CA TYR A 159 -14.04 -2.35 -10.68
C TYR A 159 -15.49 -2.39 -10.24
N SER A 160 -16.02 -3.59 -10.04
CA SER A 160 -17.34 -3.79 -9.45
C SER A 160 -17.32 -3.43 -7.95
N ILE A 161 -17.90 -2.29 -7.60
CA ILE A 161 -18.06 -1.81 -6.21
C ILE A 161 -19.55 -1.61 -5.96
N GLU A 162 -20.13 -2.50 -5.16
CA GLU A 162 -21.58 -2.60 -4.94
C GLU A 162 -22.14 -1.59 -3.93
N GLU A 163 -21.40 -1.28 -2.86
CA GLU A 163 -21.93 -0.46 -1.76
C GLU A 163 -21.56 1.04 -1.89
N ASP A 164 -22.20 1.83 -1.03
CA ASP A 164 -22.09 3.28 -0.99
C ASP A 164 -20.86 3.79 -0.22
N ALA A 165 -20.69 5.12 -0.25
CA ALA A 165 -19.56 5.86 0.33
C ALA A 165 -19.32 5.65 1.83
N ASP A 166 -20.25 5.03 2.55
CA ASP A 166 -20.24 4.99 4.01
C ASP A 166 -19.04 4.20 4.56
N GLU A 167 -18.57 3.14 3.89
CA GLU A 167 -17.37 2.40 4.32
C GLU A 167 -16.11 3.28 4.27
N LEU A 168 -15.91 4.01 3.17
CA LEU A 168 -14.80 4.95 3.06
C LEU A 168 -14.94 6.15 4.00
N LEU A 169 -16.16 6.54 4.39
CA LEU A 169 -16.38 7.59 5.38
C LEU A 169 -16.08 7.11 6.82
N LYS A 170 -16.29 5.83 7.12
CA LYS A 170 -15.99 5.25 8.45
C LYS A 170 -14.51 4.95 8.66
N MET A 171 -13.77 4.62 7.61
CA MET A 171 -12.32 4.37 7.70
C MET A 171 -11.61 5.57 8.34
N GLN A 172 -10.92 5.38 9.46
CA GLN A 172 -10.50 6.50 10.30
C GLN A 172 -9.54 7.46 9.58
N HIS A 173 -8.50 6.91 8.95
CA HIS A 173 -7.51 7.66 8.19
C HIS A 173 -6.61 6.72 7.39
N ILE A 174 -5.95 7.25 6.37
CA ILE A 174 -4.70 6.66 5.87
C ILE A 174 -3.64 7.01 6.91
N HIS A 175 -2.95 6.03 7.48
CA HIS A 175 -1.99 6.20 8.57
C HIS A 175 -0.74 6.95 8.12
N ALA A 176 -0.13 6.44 7.05
CA ALA A 176 1.14 6.93 6.53
C ALA A 176 1.30 6.54 5.07
N VAL A 177 2.28 7.17 4.43
CA VAL A 177 2.86 6.69 3.18
C VAL A 177 4.30 6.30 3.45
N TYR A 178 4.69 5.11 3.02
CA TYR A 178 6.06 4.62 3.11
C TYR A 178 6.72 4.73 1.74
N ILE A 179 7.97 5.18 1.72
CA ILE A 179 8.82 5.16 0.54
C ILE A 179 9.95 4.17 0.79
N PHE A 180 10.09 3.16 -0.04
CA PHE A 180 11.14 2.16 0.08
C PHE A 180 12.19 2.28 -1.01
N ASP A 181 13.44 2.04 -0.65
CA ASP A 181 14.59 2.09 -1.55
C ASP A 181 15.39 0.79 -1.43
N PHE A 182 15.32 -0.05 -2.46
CA PHE A 182 16.08 -1.30 -2.53
C PHE A 182 17.59 -1.08 -2.56
N SER A 183 18.05 -0.02 -3.24
CA SER A 183 19.46 0.34 -3.38
C SER A 183 20.05 0.79 -2.05
N MET A 184 19.26 1.40 -1.18
CA MET A 184 19.70 1.75 0.18
C MET A 184 19.35 0.69 1.22
N GLY A 185 18.42 -0.23 0.93
CA GLY A 185 17.88 -1.16 1.93
C GLY A 185 17.11 -0.41 3.04
N LYS A 186 16.42 0.67 2.69
CA LYS A 186 15.76 1.57 3.64
C LYS A 186 14.29 1.79 3.30
N VAL A 187 13.50 2.04 4.34
CA VAL A 187 12.13 2.55 4.23
C VAL A 187 12.06 3.86 4.99
N TYR A 188 11.39 4.84 4.40
CA TYR A 188 11.12 6.15 4.94
C TYR A 188 9.62 6.28 5.18
N GLU A 189 9.23 6.68 6.38
CA GLU A 189 7.84 7.05 6.66
C GLU A 189 7.66 8.53 6.33
N VAL A 190 6.70 8.83 5.47
CA VAL A 190 6.38 10.18 5.03
C VAL A 190 5.08 10.62 5.67
N LEU A 191 5.14 11.76 6.36
CA LEU A 191 3.98 12.34 7.02
C LEU A 191 2.95 12.79 5.99
N LEU A 192 1.66 12.60 6.30
CA LEU A 192 0.55 12.85 5.38
C LEU A 192 0.49 14.30 4.88
N HIS A 193 0.86 15.28 5.70
CA HIS A 193 0.88 16.69 5.29
C HIS A 193 1.95 16.95 4.19
N THR A 194 3.06 16.22 4.23
CA THR A 194 4.10 16.28 3.20
C THR A 194 3.58 15.67 1.89
N ILE A 195 2.85 14.55 1.99
CA ILE A 195 2.18 13.92 0.85
C ILE A 195 1.10 14.83 0.26
N GLU A 196 0.28 15.47 1.10
CA GLU A 196 -0.74 16.44 0.67
C GLU A 196 -0.11 17.59 -0.12
N SER A 197 1.02 18.13 0.37
CA SER A 197 1.77 19.19 -0.31
C SER A 197 2.32 18.74 -1.67
N LEU A 198 2.87 17.52 -1.74
CA LEU A 198 3.39 16.94 -2.99
C LEU A 198 2.26 16.73 -4.02
N ILE A 199 1.12 16.19 -3.59
CA ILE A 199 -0.04 15.98 -4.47
C ILE A 199 -0.59 17.33 -4.94
N ALA A 200 -0.71 18.31 -4.06
CA ALA A 200 -1.18 19.64 -4.43
C ALA A 200 -0.26 20.30 -5.47
N LEU A 201 1.06 20.17 -5.31
CA LEU A 201 2.04 20.63 -6.30
C LEU A 201 1.83 19.92 -7.64
N TYR A 202 1.73 18.59 -7.65
CA TYR A 202 1.55 17.83 -8.89
C TYR A 202 0.23 18.19 -9.60
N GLN A 203 -0.86 18.35 -8.85
CA GLN A 203 -2.15 18.78 -9.40
C GLN A 203 -2.10 20.19 -9.98
N SER A 204 -1.33 21.11 -9.38
CA SER A 204 -1.14 22.47 -9.91
C SER A 204 -0.44 22.51 -11.27
N LEU A 205 0.37 21.48 -11.58
CA LEU A 205 1.09 21.38 -12.85
C LEU A 205 0.24 20.80 -13.99
N ILE A 206 -0.81 20.05 -13.67
CA ILE A 206 -1.69 19.37 -14.65
C ILE A 206 -2.91 20.22 -14.99
N ALA A 207 -3.24 21.21 -14.17
CA ALA A 207 -4.44 22.05 -14.32
C ALA A 207 -4.30 23.18 -15.37
N TYR A 208 -3.45 23.05 -16.39
CA TYR A 208 -3.31 23.98 -17.52
C TYR A 208 -3.61 23.32 -18.85
#